data_AF-A0A565BQX6-F1
#
_entry.id   AF-A0A565BQX6-F1
#
_cell.length_a   1.000
_cell.length_b   1.000
_cell.length_c   1.000
_cell.angle_alpha   90.00
_cell.angle_beta   90.00
_cell.angle_gamma   90.00
#
_symmetry.space_group_name_H-M   'P 1'
#
loop_
_entity.id
_entity.type
_entity.pdbx_description
1 polymer ?
#
loop_
_entity_poly.entity_id
_entity_poly.type
_entity_poly.pdbx_seq_one_letter_code
_entity_poly.pdbx_strand_id
1 'polypeptide(L)'
;MTRVSRSLRDAIRDETALWTNVVVEPPLSSRLTDEILSEIASKSAGKLKNLILRQCLRVTDKGLRRAVDSNPLITKIIVPGCLELTPEGIMGCVESLTKNNHKVETLHINGVYGFTKHHIALLLNYIPQEGAIDVEVCPKCDEVRMVPVCSRRSCKESNERKCRGCRFCVSRCVECSVCLGSDTEIQEAACGGDVLCLECWLVLPKCRFCNKPYCTSHSGLRQEIETTDDAARPMFECQACYYRVGTNPYDAFDYQI
;
A
#
# COMPACT_ATOMS: atom_id res chain seq x y z
N MET A 1 -11.37 17.68 -18.08
CA MET A 1 -11.98 17.93 -16.75
C MET A 1 -13.49 17.78 -16.83
N THR A 2 -14.02 16.61 -16.49
CA THR A 2 -15.47 16.40 -16.34
C THR A 2 -15.91 16.94 -14.99
N ARG A 3 -16.36 18.19 -14.95
CA ARG A 3 -17.02 18.73 -13.75
C ARG A 3 -18.36 18.02 -13.59
N VAL A 4 -18.46 17.20 -12.54
CA VAL A 4 -19.73 16.66 -12.06
C VAL A 4 -20.71 17.82 -11.80
N SER A 5 -21.99 17.63 -12.10
CA SER A 5 -23.03 18.64 -11.86
C SER A 5 -23.07 19.04 -10.37
N ARG A 6 -23.43 20.29 -10.07
CA ARG A 6 -23.53 20.76 -8.66
C ARG A 6 -24.47 19.87 -7.86
N SER A 7 -25.62 19.52 -8.43
CA SER A 7 -26.59 18.63 -7.80
C SER A 7 -26.02 17.25 -7.43
N LEU A 8 -25.25 16.61 -8.31
CA LEU A 8 -24.63 15.32 -7.99
C LEU A 8 -23.51 15.47 -6.94
N ARG A 9 -22.75 16.57 -7.00
CA ARG A 9 -21.75 16.88 -5.98
C ARG A 9 -22.38 17.08 -4.59
N ASP A 10 -23.47 17.83 -4.53
CA ASP A 10 -24.17 18.14 -3.29
C ASP A 10 -24.84 16.88 -2.71
N ALA A 11 -25.48 16.05 -3.57
CA ALA A 11 -26.02 14.76 -3.18
C ALA A 11 -24.96 13.82 -2.57
N ILE A 12 -23.79 13.70 -3.20
CA ILE A 12 -22.68 12.88 -2.68
C ILE A 12 -22.11 13.46 -1.37
N ARG A 13 -22.11 14.79 -1.22
CA ARG A 13 -21.59 15.46 -0.03
C ARG A 13 -22.45 15.18 1.21
N ASP A 14 -23.76 15.14 1.04
CA ASP A 14 -24.70 14.96 2.16
C ASP A 14 -24.89 13.48 2.54
N GLU A 15 -24.46 12.56 1.68
CA GLU A 15 -24.65 11.12 1.90
C GLU A 15 -23.52 10.48 2.72
N THR A 16 -23.60 10.64 4.04
CA THR A 16 -22.60 10.14 5.02
C THR A 16 -22.29 8.64 4.91
N ALA A 17 -23.22 7.83 4.37
CA ALA A 17 -23.05 6.40 4.17
C ALA A 17 -21.98 6.07 3.11
N LEU A 18 -21.74 6.96 2.15
CA LEU A 18 -20.71 6.76 1.11
C LEU A 18 -19.29 6.94 1.65
N TRP A 19 -19.14 7.65 2.76
CA TRP A 19 -17.85 8.05 3.32
C TRP A 19 -17.38 7.13 4.46
N THR A 20 -17.95 5.93 4.60
CA THR A 20 -17.50 4.96 5.62
C THR A 20 -16.17 4.27 5.25
N ASN A 21 -15.77 4.36 3.99
CA ASN A 21 -14.55 3.75 3.46
C ASN A 21 -13.82 4.74 2.54
N VAL A 22 -12.66 5.22 2.98
CA VAL A 22 -11.81 6.11 2.20
C VAL A 22 -10.56 5.35 1.79
N VAL A 23 -10.37 5.24 0.48
CA VAL A 23 -9.18 4.65 -0.13
C VAL A 23 -8.53 5.68 -1.03
N VAL A 24 -7.26 5.98 -0.77
CA VAL A 24 -6.43 6.85 -1.60
C VAL A 24 -5.15 6.10 -1.94
N GLU A 25 -4.89 5.96 -3.23
CA GLU A 25 -3.74 5.24 -3.77
C GLU A 25 -3.20 5.94 -5.01
N PRO A 26 -2.01 5.56 -5.53
CA PRO A 26 -1.48 6.13 -6.76
C PRO A 26 -2.48 6.03 -7.92
N PRO A 27 -2.58 7.07 -8.78
CA PRO A 27 -1.76 8.29 -8.77
C PRO A 27 -2.25 9.40 -7.82
N LEU A 28 -3.42 9.24 -7.21
CA LEU A 28 -4.06 10.28 -6.38
C LEU A 28 -3.31 10.57 -5.08
N SER A 29 -2.59 9.60 -4.55
CA SER A 29 -1.83 9.70 -3.29
C SER A 29 -0.84 10.87 -3.26
N SER A 30 -0.22 11.20 -4.40
CA SER A 30 0.71 12.33 -4.53
C SER A 30 0.09 13.71 -4.29
N ARG A 31 -1.25 13.80 -4.45
CA ARG A 31 -2.01 15.04 -4.32
C ARG A 31 -2.68 15.19 -2.95
N LEU A 32 -2.71 14.13 -2.14
CA LEU A 32 -3.38 14.17 -0.85
C LEU A 32 -2.50 14.89 0.18
N THR A 33 -3.00 16.00 0.73
CA THR A 33 -2.40 16.73 1.86
C THR A 33 -3.25 16.58 3.11
N ASP A 34 -2.73 17.03 4.26
CA ASP A 34 -3.46 17.06 5.54
C ASP A 34 -4.81 17.79 5.44
N GLU A 35 -4.87 18.90 4.70
CA GLU A 35 -6.08 19.70 4.52
C GLU A 35 -7.14 18.93 3.73
N ILE A 36 -6.74 18.30 2.62
CA ILE A 36 -7.64 17.51 1.78
C ILE A 36 -8.13 16.28 2.53
N LEU A 37 -7.23 15.60 3.27
CA LEU A 37 -7.60 14.47 4.11
C LEU A 37 -8.62 14.90 5.18
N SER A 38 -8.41 16.05 5.83
CA SER A 38 -9.33 16.59 6.84
C SER A 38 -10.70 16.91 6.22
N GLU A 39 -10.73 17.50 5.02
CA GLU A 39 -11.98 17.78 4.30
C GLU A 39 -12.74 16.48 4.00
N ILE A 40 -12.06 15.46 3.47
CA ILE A 40 -12.66 14.15 3.18
C ILE A 40 -13.18 13.49 4.46
N ALA A 41 -12.35 13.45 5.51
CA ALA A 41 -12.71 12.84 6.79
C ALA A 41 -13.93 13.53 7.42
N SER A 42 -14.07 14.85 7.26
CA SER A 42 -15.22 15.59 7.80
C SER A 42 -16.57 15.18 7.17
N LYS A 43 -16.57 14.77 5.90
CA LYS A 43 -17.79 14.34 5.16
C LYS A 43 -18.40 13.06 5.72
N SER A 44 -17.61 12.25 6.41
CA SER A 44 -18.09 11.02 7.03
C SER A 44 -18.84 11.24 8.34
N ALA A 45 -18.86 12.48 8.88
CA ALA A 45 -19.61 12.86 10.07
C ALA A 45 -19.42 11.88 11.26
N GLY A 46 -18.18 11.46 11.52
CA GLY A 46 -17.84 10.55 12.61
C GLY A 46 -17.98 9.06 12.29
N LYS A 47 -18.42 8.70 11.07
CA LYS A 47 -18.77 7.33 10.67
C LYS A 47 -17.73 6.65 9.79
N LEU A 48 -16.57 7.28 9.53
CA LEU A 48 -15.49 6.62 8.79
C LEU A 48 -15.04 5.36 9.55
N LYS A 49 -15.04 4.22 8.87
CA LYS A 49 -14.60 2.93 9.44
C LYS A 49 -13.24 2.50 8.89
N ASN A 50 -13.02 2.69 7.60
CA ASN A 50 -11.83 2.25 6.90
C ASN A 50 -11.10 3.45 6.30
N LEU A 51 -9.84 3.65 6.69
CA LEU A 51 -8.95 4.66 6.13
C LEU A 51 -7.72 3.97 5.53
N ILE A 52 -7.61 3.99 4.21
CA ILE A 52 -6.54 3.35 3.45
C ILE A 52 -5.80 4.43 2.65
N LEU A 53 -4.58 4.75 3.05
CA LEU A 53 -3.71 5.75 2.44
C LEU A 53 -2.42 5.07 1.95
N ARG A 54 -2.30 4.82 0.64
CA ARG A 54 -1.12 4.18 0.08
C ARG A 54 -0.20 5.24 -0.49
N GLN A 55 1.05 5.29 -0.03
CA GLN A 55 2.08 6.19 -0.56
C GLN A 55 1.64 7.67 -0.58
N CYS A 56 0.91 8.11 0.46
CA CYS A 56 0.48 9.49 0.59
C CYS A 56 1.60 10.31 1.23
N LEU A 57 2.56 10.75 0.40
CA LEU A 57 3.83 11.34 0.83
C LEU A 57 3.71 12.74 1.46
N ARG A 58 2.52 13.35 1.44
CA ARG A 58 2.27 14.69 1.99
C ARG A 58 1.28 14.68 3.16
N VAL A 59 0.91 13.49 3.64
CA VAL A 59 0.08 13.33 4.84
C VAL A 59 1.01 13.14 6.03
N THR A 60 0.89 14.03 7.01
CA THR A 60 1.67 14.03 8.24
C THR A 60 0.86 13.47 9.41
N ASP A 61 1.52 13.27 10.55
CA ASP A 61 0.87 12.89 11.80
C ASP A 61 -0.30 13.81 12.17
N LYS A 62 -0.20 15.11 11.86
CA LYS A 62 -1.27 16.08 12.16
C LYS A 62 -2.52 15.82 11.32
N GLY A 63 -2.35 15.57 10.02
CA GLY A 63 -3.46 15.25 9.13
C GLY A 63 -4.15 13.95 9.52
N LEU A 64 -3.37 12.90 9.75
CA LEU A 64 -3.91 11.61 10.20
C LEU A 64 -4.64 11.75 11.54
N ARG A 65 -4.05 12.48 12.50
CA ARG A 65 -4.65 12.70 13.81
C ARG A 65 -5.98 13.45 13.73
N ARG A 66 -6.08 14.51 12.91
CA ARG A 66 -7.36 15.22 12.69
C ARG A 66 -8.43 14.33 12.09
N ALA A 67 -8.06 13.48 11.12
CA ALA A 67 -8.98 12.55 10.49
C ALA A 67 -9.52 11.52 11.51
N VAL A 68 -8.65 11.01 12.38
CA VAL A 68 -8.99 10.08 13.47
C VAL A 68 -9.84 10.74 14.55
N ASP A 69 -9.46 11.93 15.03
CA ASP A 69 -10.20 12.63 16.09
C ASP A 69 -11.62 13.01 15.62
N SER A 70 -11.79 13.29 14.31
CA SER A 70 -13.11 13.53 13.71
C SER A 70 -13.93 12.26 13.49
N ASN A 71 -13.30 11.07 13.57
CA ASN A 71 -13.88 9.78 13.25
C ASN A 71 -13.46 8.69 14.26
N PRO A 72 -14.03 8.73 15.48
CA PRO A 72 -13.64 7.82 16.55
C PRO A 72 -14.04 6.35 16.31
N LEU A 73 -14.80 6.05 15.25
CA LEU A 73 -15.27 4.71 14.90
C LEU A 73 -14.40 3.98 13.87
N ILE A 74 -13.25 4.52 13.49
CA ILE A 74 -12.32 3.86 12.58
C ILE A 74 -11.85 2.52 13.17
N THR A 75 -12.06 1.42 12.46
CA THR A 75 -11.58 0.08 12.84
C THR A 75 -10.36 -0.34 12.02
N LYS A 76 -10.15 0.28 10.86
CA LYS A 76 -9.10 -0.12 9.91
C LYS A 76 -8.29 1.09 9.45
N ILE A 77 -7.00 1.08 9.76
CA ILE A 77 -6.01 2.05 9.25
C ILE A 77 -4.97 1.27 8.44
N ILE A 78 -4.80 1.62 7.17
CA ILE A 78 -3.77 1.06 6.29
C ILE A 78 -3.00 2.23 5.69
N VAL A 79 -1.76 2.46 6.11
CA VAL A 79 -0.94 3.62 5.70
C VAL A 79 0.42 3.25 5.07
N PRO A 80 0.50 2.24 4.18
CA PRO A 80 1.79 1.75 3.73
C PRO A 80 2.51 2.80 2.88
N GLY A 81 3.80 3.00 3.19
CA GLY A 81 4.66 3.93 2.46
C GLY A 81 4.31 5.42 2.63
N CYS A 82 3.54 5.80 3.65
CA CYS A 82 3.36 7.21 4.02
C CYS A 82 4.58 7.69 4.80
N LEU A 83 5.54 8.31 4.10
CA LEU A 83 6.88 8.60 4.62
C LEU A 83 6.93 9.70 5.70
N GLU A 84 5.94 10.60 5.71
CA GLU A 84 5.82 11.70 6.65
C GLU A 84 5.05 11.32 7.93
N LEU A 85 4.67 10.05 8.06
CA LEU A 85 4.11 9.52 9.31
C LEU A 85 5.23 8.98 10.19
N THR A 86 5.06 9.13 11.50
CA THR A 86 6.00 8.64 12.51
C THR A 86 5.36 7.57 13.39
N PRO A 87 6.15 6.73 14.07
CA PRO A 87 5.63 5.83 15.09
C PRO A 87 4.81 6.56 16.15
N GLU A 88 5.25 7.72 16.62
CA GLU A 88 4.59 8.52 17.64
C GLU A 88 3.22 9.04 17.15
N GLY A 89 3.14 9.48 15.89
CA GLY A 89 1.87 9.88 15.28
C GLY A 89 0.87 8.75 15.17
N ILE A 90 1.32 7.56 14.74
CA ILE A 90 0.48 6.35 14.68
C ILE A 90 0.04 5.93 16.08
N MET A 91 0.95 5.86 17.04
CA MET A 91 0.66 5.52 18.43
C MET A 91 -0.42 6.44 18.99
N GLY A 92 -0.27 7.75 18.82
CA GLY A 92 -1.27 8.73 19.29
C GLY A 92 -2.64 8.57 18.62
N CYS A 93 -2.71 8.10 17.37
CA CYS A 93 -3.96 7.79 16.69
C CYS A 93 -4.63 6.53 17.27
N VAL A 94 -3.85 5.46 17.47
CA VAL A 94 -4.34 4.20 18.06
C VAL A 94 -4.81 4.41 19.49
N GLU A 95 -4.07 5.18 20.28
CA GLU A 95 -4.47 5.60 21.61
C GLU A 95 -5.78 6.38 21.59
N SER A 96 -5.94 7.36 20.68
CA SER A 96 -7.18 8.15 20.56
C SER A 96 -8.39 7.26 20.26
N LEU A 97 -8.23 6.31 19.32
CA LEU A 97 -9.29 5.37 18.92
C LEU A 97 -9.67 4.41 20.05
N THR A 98 -8.73 3.99 20.89
CA THR A 98 -8.97 2.95 21.91
C THR A 98 -9.55 3.48 23.22
N LYS A 99 -9.55 4.81 23.45
CA LYS A 99 -10.03 5.45 24.70
C LYS A 99 -11.41 5.00 25.17
N ASN A 100 -12.35 4.77 24.25
CA ASN A 100 -13.75 4.46 24.58
C ASN A 100 -14.08 2.97 24.45
N ASN A 101 -13.10 2.09 24.73
CA ASN A 101 -13.22 0.63 24.55
C ASN A 101 -13.53 0.22 23.09
N HIS A 102 -13.31 1.14 22.15
CA HIS A 102 -13.43 0.89 20.72
C HIS A 102 -12.22 0.10 20.24
N LYS A 103 -12.47 -0.84 19.32
CA LYS A 103 -11.47 -1.80 18.88
C LYS A 103 -11.01 -1.46 17.47
N VAL A 104 -9.71 -1.22 17.34
CA VAL A 104 -9.05 -1.20 16.04
C VAL A 104 -8.78 -2.65 15.65
N GLU A 105 -9.29 -3.06 14.50
CA GLU A 105 -9.21 -4.43 13.98
C GLU A 105 -8.02 -4.62 13.03
N THR A 106 -7.56 -3.54 12.40
CA THR A 106 -6.48 -3.61 11.40
C THR A 106 -5.65 -2.34 11.42
N LEU A 107 -4.34 -2.50 11.58
CA LEU A 107 -3.33 -1.45 11.52
C LEU A 107 -2.17 -1.91 10.63
N HIS A 108 -2.19 -1.50 9.36
CA HIS A 108 -1.09 -1.81 8.45
C HIS A 108 -0.20 -0.58 8.26
N ILE A 109 1.06 -0.70 8.67
CA ILE A 109 2.04 0.39 8.80
C ILE A 109 3.35 0.07 8.09
N ASN A 110 3.40 -1.00 7.29
CA ASN A 110 4.59 -1.33 6.50
C ASN A 110 5.03 -0.17 5.59
N GLY A 111 6.29 0.25 5.71
CA GLY A 111 6.85 1.38 4.98
C GLY A 111 6.76 2.71 5.72
N VAL A 112 6.20 2.72 6.93
CA VAL A 112 6.47 3.78 7.92
C VAL A 112 7.76 3.42 8.65
N TYR A 113 8.73 4.31 8.65
CA TYR A 113 10.06 4.06 9.21
C TYR A 113 10.14 4.44 10.70
N GLY A 114 11.11 3.87 11.42
CA GLY A 114 11.41 4.24 12.82
C GLY A 114 10.68 3.43 13.89
N PHE A 115 9.83 2.48 13.53
CA PHE A 115 9.20 1.60 14.53
C PHE A 115 10.24 0.78 15.30
N THR A 116 10.10 0.73 16.62
CA THR A 116 10.97 -0.03 17.53
C THR A 116 10.20 -1.22 18.10
N LYS A 117 10.91 -2.18 18.69
CA LYS A 117 10.28 -3.31 19.41
C LYS A 117 9.34 -2.83 20.52
N HIS A 118 9.70 -1.72 21.17
CA HIS A 118 8.88 -1.12 22.21
C HIS A 118 7.55 -0.61 21.63
N HIS A 119 7.57 0.10 20.50
CA HIS A 119 6.35 0.53 19.82
C HIS A 119 5.44 -0.64 19.46
N ILE A 120 6.01 -1.75 18.94
CA ILE A 120 5.21 -2.95 18.63
C ILE A 120 4.60 -3.57 19.89
N ALA A 121 5.36 -3.66 20.99
CA ALA A 121 4.84 -4.16 22.26
C ALA A 121 3.68 -3.31 22.79
N LEU A 122 3.77 -1.98 22.68
CA LEU A 122 2.67 -1.08 23.06
C LEU A 122 1.46 -1.25 22.14
N LEU A 123 1.65 -1.30 20.83
CA LEU A 123 0.55 -1.53 19.88
C LEU A 123 -0.18 -2.85 20.14
N LEU A 124 0.53 -3.91 20.51
CA LEU A 124 -0.07 -5.20 20.86
C LEU A 124 -0.94 -5.15 22.13
N ASN A 125 -0.67 -4.22 23.06
CA ASN A 125 -1.55 -4.00 24.21
C ASN A 125 -2.90 -3.38 23.78
N TYR A 126 -2.88 -2.53 22.75
CA TYR A 126 -4.09 -1.91 22.19
C TYR A 126 -4.82 -2.84 21.20
N ILE A 127 -4.06 -3.60 20.42
CA ILE A 127 -4.53 -4.43 19.31
C ILE A 127 -3.93 -5.84 19.45
N PRO A 128 -4.47 -6.69 20.34
CA PRO A 128 -3.90 -8.01 20.63
C PRO A 128 -4.21 -9.07 19.57
N GLN A 129 -5.06 -8.75 18.58
CA GLN A 129 -5.48 -9.69 17.56
C GLN A 129 -4.31 -10.08 16.64
N GLU A 130 -4.08 -11.38 16.51
CA GLU A 130 -3.07 -11.90 15.59
C GLU A 130 -3.36 -11.46 14.14
N GLY A 131 -2.34 -10.96 13.45
CA GLY A 131 -2.45 -10.51 12.06
C GLY A 131 -3.09 -9.13 11.88
N ALA A 132 -3.50 -8.45 12.95
CA ALA A 132 -4.03 -7.09 12.85
C ALA A 132 -2.94 -6.06 12.50
N ILE A 133 -1.69 -6.32 12.90
CA ILE A 133 -0.51 -5.48 12.61
C ILE A 133 0.38 -6.22 11.59
N ASP A 134 0.76 -5.53 10.51
CA ASP A 134 1.47 -6.13 9.37
C ASP A 134 3.01 -6.07 9.46
N VAL A 135 3.55 -5.59 10.58
CA VAL A 135 4.98 -5.54 10.88
C VAL A 135 5.29 -6.27 12.18
N GLU A 136 6.47 -6.87 12.23
CA GLU A 136 6.96 -7.59 13.40
C GLU A 136 8.48 -7.53 13.47
N VAL A 137 9.07 -8.03 14.56
CA VAL A 137 10.52 -8.16 14.68
C VAL A 137 11.01 -9.27 13.75
N CYS A 138 11.84 -8.91 12.77
CA CYS A 138 12.41 -9.85 11.82
C CYS A 138 13.38 -10.80 12.54
N PRO A 139 13.22 -12.13 12.46
CA PRO A 139 14.11 -13.07 13.16
C PRO A 139 15.53 -13.16 12.58
N LYS A 140 15.80 -12.50 11.45
CA LYS A 140 17.11 -12.54 10.76
C LYS A 140 17.94 -11.27 10.96
N CYS A 141 17.30 -10.11 11.08
CA CYS A 141 17.99 -8.83 11.26
C CYS A 141 17.56 -8.06 12.52
N ASP A 142 16.61 -8.59 13.29
CA ASP A 142 16.14 -8.03 14.55
C ASP A 142 15.46 -6.64 14.45
N GLU A 143 15.25 -6.16 13.22
CA GLU A 143 14.53 -4.93 12.89
C GLU A 143 13.01 -5.14 12.78
N VAL A 144 12.24 -4.10 13.12
CA VAL A 144 10.78 -4.10 12.90
C VAL A 144 10.47 -3.89 11.42
N ARG A 145 9.95 -4.94 10.77
CA ARG A 145 9.66 -4.94 9.33
C ARG A 145 8.46 -5.84 9.04
N MET A 146 7.86 -5.68 7.86
CA MET A 146 6.93 -6.69 7.35
C MET A 146 7.70 -8.01 7.11
N VAL A 147 7.19 -9.10 7.67
CA VAL A 147 7.72 -10.46 7.51
C VAL A 147 6.62 -11.31 6.85
N PRO A 148 6.59 -11.40 5.51
CA PRO A 148 5.54 -12.13 4.82
C PRO A 148 5.61 -13.64 5.08
N VAL A 149 4.46 -14.27 5.19
CA VAL A 149 4.36 -15.74 5.22
C VAL A 149 4.76 -16.30 3.85
N CYS A 150 5.56 -17.38 3.84
CA CYS A 150 5.89 -18.08 2.61
C CYS A 150 4.70 -18.91 2.12
N SER A 151 4.33 -18.78 0.85
CA SER A 151 3.28 -19.58 0.22
C SER A 151 3.69 -21.03 -0.06
N ARG A 152 5.01 -21.33 -0.12
CA ARG A 152 5.53 -22.69 -0.37
C ARG A 152 5.16 -23.64 0.77
N ARG A 153 4.47 -24.74 0.46
CA ARG A 153 4.03 -25.74 1.46
C ARG A 153 5.18 -26.35 2.25
N SER A 154 6.26 -26.75 1.57
CA SER A 154 7.45 -27.32 2.23
C SER A 154 8.10 -26.36 3.24
N CYS A 155 7.95 -25.05 3.05
CA CYS A 155 8.42 -24.05 4.02
C CYS A 155 7.52 -23.91 5.25
N LYS A 156 6.27 -24.36 5.19
CA LYS A 156 5.32 -24.35 6.32
C LYS A 156 5.48 -25.59 7.19
N GLU A 157 5.84 -26.73 6.60
CA GLU A 157 6.02 -28.03 7.27
C GLU A 157 7.40 -28.17 7.93
N SER A 158 8.39 -27.44 7.43
CA SER A 158 9.74 -27.39 8.01
C SER A 158 9.72 -26.69 9.38
N ASN A 159 10.03 -27.43 10.45
CA ASN A 159 10.30 -26.86 11.79
C ASN A 159 11.46 -25.84 11.75
N GLU A 160 12.39 -26.02 10.80
CA GLU A 160 13.39 -25.01 10.49
C GLU A 160 12.75 -23.94 9.60
N ARG A 161 12.20 -22.88 10.19
CA ARG A 161 11.66 -21.71 9.48
C ARG A 161 12.76 -20.89 8.78
N LYS A 162 13.68 -21.54 8.05
CA LYS A 162 14.85 -20.95 7.37
C LYS A 162 14.47 -19.77 6.47
N CYS A 163 13.28 -19.81 5.87
CA CYS A 163 12.78 -18.76 5.00
C CYS A 163 11.93 -17.70 5.71
N ARG A 164 11.76 -17.73 7.04
CA ARG A 164 11.06 -16.66 7.77
C ARG A 164 11.99 -15.47 7.92
N GLY A 165 11.52 -14.29 7.49
CA GLY A 165 12.31 -13.07 7.49
C GLY A 165 11.67 -12.00 6.62
N CYS A 166 12.08 -10.76 6.84
CA CYS A 166 11.62 -9.60 6.08
C CYS A 166 12.07 -9.66 4.62
N ARG A 167 11.50 -8.80 3.77
CA ARG A 167 11.81 -8.75 2.33
C ARG A 167 13.29 -8.45 2.00
N PHE A 168 14.04 -7.88 2.94
CA PHE A 168 15.48 -7.62 2.77
C PHE A 168 16.35 -8.83 3.17
N CYS A 169 15.91 -9.65 4.11
CA CYS A 169 16.66 -10.82 4.56
C CYS A 169 16.34 -12.09 3.78
N VAL A 170 15.16 -12.15 3.16
CA VAL A 170 14.71 -13.27 2.35
C VAL A 170 14.11 -12.71 1.07
N SER A 171 14.79 -12.95 -0.05
CA SER A 171 14.28 -12.64 -1.38
C SER A 171 12.98 -13.43 -1.62
N ARG A 172 11.97 -12.77 -2.18
CA ARG A 172 10.64 -13.35 -2.40
C ARG A 172 10.09 -12.91 -3.74
N CYS A 173 9.33 -13.80 -4.38
CA CYS A 173 8.50 -13.44 -5.51
C CYS A 173 7.50 -12.35 -5.08
N VAL A 174 7.50 -11.20 -5.75
CA VAL A 174 6.61 -10.08 -5.43
C VAL A 174 5.13 -10.44 -5.60
N GLU A 175 4.81 -11.38 -6.48
CA GLU A 175 3.44 -11.81 -6.78
C GLU A 175 2.91 -12.80 -5.76
N CYS A 176 3.60 -13.92 -5.53
CA CYS A 176 3.10 -15.02 -4.70
C CYS A 176 3.77 -15.12 -3.32
N SER A 177 4.71 -14.23 -2.98
CA SER A 177 5.47 -14.19 -1.72
C SER A 177 6.31 -15.45 -1.40
N VAL A 178 6.46 -16.36 -2.37
CA VAL A 178 7.31 -17.55 -2.23
C VAL A 178 8.76 -17.12 -2.05
N CYS A 179 9.50 -17.76 -1.15
CA CYS A 179 10.94 -17.46 -1.00
C CYS A 179 11.72 -17.93 -2.23
N LEU A 180 12.64 -17.08 -2.68
CA LEU A 180 13.57 -17.34 -3.75
C LEU A 180 14.91 -17.73 -3.09
N GLY A 181 15.30 -18.99 -3.23
CA GLY A 181 16.58 -19.49 -2.74
C GLY A 181 17.71 -19.28 -3.75
N SER A 182 18.93 -19.70 -3.41
CA SER A 182 20.08 -19.69 -4.32
C SER A 182 19.83 -20.43 -5.62
N ASP A 183 19.02 -21.50 -5.55
CA ASP A 183 18.79 -22.41 -6.68
C ASP A 183 17.55 -22.04 -7.48
N THR A 184 16.89 -20.92 -7.14
CA THR A 184 15.69 -20.46 -7.83
C THR A 184 16.09 -19.46 -8.90
N GLU A 185 15.76 -19.72 -10.16
CA GLU A 185 15.93 -18.73 -11.22
C GLU A 185 15.10 -17.48 -10.89
N ILE A 186 15.78 -16.38 -10.62
CA ILE A 186 15.17 -15.09 -10.28
C ILE A 186 14.98 -14.32 -11.57
N GLN A 187 13.74 -13.91 -11.83
CA GLN A 187 13.43 -13.07 -12.99
C GLN A 187 13.01 -11.68 -12.51
N GLU A 188 13.60 -10.63 -13.10
CA GLU A 188 13.23 -9.25 -12.78
C GLU A 188 11.85 -8.90 -13.35
N ALA A 189 11.04 -8.23 -12.53
CA ALA A 189 9.81 -7.62 -12.99
C ALA A 189 10.08 -6.26 -13.68
N ALA A 190 9.21 -5.88 -14.60
CA ALA A 190 9.26 -4.62 -15.33
C ALA A 190 9.00 -3.38 -14.43
N CYS A 191 8.42 -3.58 -13.25
CA CYS A 191 8.13 -2.53 -12.27
C CYS A 191 9.35 -2.06 -11.46
N GLY A 192 10.55 -2.61 -11.74
CA GLY A 192 11.82 -2.15 -11.17
C GLY A 192 12.08 -2.67 -9.75
N GLY A 193 13.26 -3.28 -9.54
CA GLY A 193 13.71 -3.77 -8.23
C GLY A 193 12.97 -5.00 -7.68
N ASP A 194 11.78 -5.30 -8.20
CA ASP A 194 11.01 -6.49 -7.86
C ASP A 194 11.46 -7.73 -8.63
N VAL A 195 11.30 -8.88 -7.99
CA VAL A 195 11.68 -10.18 -8.53
C VAL A 195 10.51 -11.17 -8.48
N LEU A 196 10.47 -12.10 -9.43
CA LEU A 196 9.44 -13.11 -9.57
C LEU A 196 10.05 -14.50 -9.62
N CYS A 197 9.30 -15.50 -9.13
CA CYS A 197 9.59 -16.89 -9.44
C CYS A 197 9.22 -17.20 -10.90
N LEU A 198 9.79 -18.27 -11.45
CA LEU A 198 9.54 -18.71 -12.82
C LEU A 198 8.04 -18.93 -13.11
N GLU A 199 7.30 -19.55 -12.19
CA GLU A 199 5.85 -19.79 -12.35
C GLU A 199 5.07 -18.48 -12.54
N CYS A 200 5.27 -17.48 -11.68
CA CYS A 200 4.62 -16.19 -11.80
C CYS A 200 5.11 -15.44 -13.04
N TRP A 201 6.41 -15.51 -13.35
CA TRP A 201 6.96 -14.87 -14.53
C TRP A 201 6.31 -15.37 -15.82
N LEU A 202 6.03 -16.68 -15.93
CA LEU A 202 5.42 -17.28 -17.12
C LEU A 202 3.97 -16.80 -17.33
N VAL A 203 3.18 -16.72 -16.25
CA VAL A 203 1.74 -16.43 -16.34
C VAL A 203 1.39 -14.94 -16.34
N LEU A 204 2.25 -14.08 -15.78
CA LEU A 204 1.96 -12.66 -15.70
C LEU A 204 2.02 -11.98 -17.09
N PRO A 205 1.15 -10.98 -17.34
CA PRO A 205 1.21 -10.15 -18.55
C PRO A 205 2.58 -9.50 -18.69
N LYS A 206 3.09 -9.41 -19.93
CA LYS A 206 4.44 -8.88 -20.23
C LYS A 206 4.36 -7.59 -21.03
N CYS A 207 5.29 -6.67 -20.75
CA CYS A 207 5.45 -5.45 -21.52
C CYS A 207 5.80 -5.81 -22.96
N ARG A 208 5.13 -5.19 -23.94
CA ARG A 208 5.34 -5.46 -25.36
C ARG A 208 6.77 -5.20 -25.86
N PHE A 209 7.54 -4.36 -25.16
CA PHE A 209 8.87 -3.93 -25.58
C PHE A 209 9.99 -4.71 -24.91
N CYS A 210 9.98 -4.81 -23.57
CA CYS A 210 11.05 -5.49 -22.83
C CYS A 210 10.73 -6.96 -22.52
N ASN A 211 9.51 -7.43 -22.83
CA ASN A 211 9.03 -8.77 -22.52
C ASN A 211 9.12 -9.18 -21.03
N LYS A 212 9.28 -8.20 -20.12
CA LYS A 212 9.27 -8.43 -18.68
C LYS A 212 7.84 -8.32 -18.13
N PRO A 213 7.45 -9.18 -17.18
CA PRO A 213 6.14 -9.13 -16.54
C PRO A 213 6.00 -7.92 -15.60
N TYR A 214 4.78 -7.41 -15.44
CA TYR A 214 4.46 -6.42 -14.41
C TYR A 214 3.72 -7.10 -13.26
N CYS A 215 4.14 -6.89 -12.01
CA CYS A 215 3.45 -7.50 -10.88
C CYS A 215 2.09 -6.83 -10.63
N THR A 216 1.16 -7.58 -10.04
CA THR A 216 -0.21 -7.11 -9.80
C THR A 216 -0.24 -5.90 -8.86
N SER A 217 0.63 -5.90 -7.84
CA SER A 217 0.75 -4.82 -6.85
C SER A 217 1.12 -3.46 -7.43
N HIS A 218 1.74 -3.43 -8.62
CA HIS A 218 2.11 -2.20 -9.31
C HIS A 218 1.31 -1.98 -10.60
N SER A 219 0.31 -2.82 -10.91
CA SER A 219 -0.44 -2.79 -12.17
C SER A 219 -0.99 -1.39 -12.55
N GLY A 220 -1.41 -0.57 -11.59
CA GLY A 220 -1.87 0.81 -11.84
C GLY A 220 -0.82 1.79 -12.38
N LEU A 221 0.46 1.39 -12.43
CA LEU A 221 1.55 2.20 -13.01
C LEU A 221 1.86 1.82 -14.47
N ARG A 222 1.23 0.77 -15.01
CA ARG A 222 1.43 0.35 -16.41
C ARG A 222 0.52 1.15 -17.35
N GLN A 223 1.01 1.44 -18.56
CA GLN A 223 0.20 2.08 -19.59
C GLN A 223 -0.49 0.99 -20.41
N GLU A 224 -1.79 0.82 -20.20
CA GLU A 224 -2.61 -0.06 -21.03
C GLU A 224 -2.70 0.53 -22.44
N ILE A 225 -2.57 -0.32 -23.45
CA ILE A 225 -2.75 0.09 -24.84
C ILE A 225 -4.16 -0.36 -25.24
N GLU A 226 -5.04 0.61 -25.50
CA GLU A 226 -6.37 0.32 -26.02
C GLU A 226 -6.22 -0.38 -27.39
N THR A 227 -6.71 -1.62 -27.48
CA THR A 227 -6.81 -2.37 -28.73
C THR A 227 -8.24 -2.29 -29.24
N THR A 228 -8.42 -2.00 -30.54
CA THR A 228 -9.73 -2.03 -31.19
C THR A 228 -10.23 -3.45 -31.51
N ASP A 229 -9.49 -4.47 -31.09
CA ASP A 229 -9.79 -5.88 -31.32
C ASP A 229 -10.04 -6.58 -29.97
N ASP A 230 -11.29 -7.00 -29.74
CA ASP A 230 -11.74 -7.70 -28.53
C ASP A 230 -11.07 -9.09 -28.35
N ALA A 231 -10.47 -9.66 -29.41
CA ALA A 231 -9.79 -10.94 -29.36
C ALA A 231 -8.27 -10.82 -29.06
N ALA A 232 -7.73 -9.60 -29.04
CA ALA A 232 -6.30 -9.39 -28.77
C ALA A 232 -5.99 -9.56 -27.27
N ARG A 233 -4.84 -10.17 -26.95
CA ARG A 233 -4.36 -10.19 -25.56
C ARG A 233 -4.09 -8.75 -25.10
N PRO A 234 -4.47 -8.37 -23.86
CA PRO A 234 -4.17 -7.05 -23.32
C PRO A 234 -2.67 -6.77 -23.43
N MET A 235 -2.33 -5.73 -24.20
CA MET A 235 -0.96 -5.26 -24.35
C MET A 235 -0.76 -4.05 -23.47
N PHE A 236 0.33 -4.03 -22.71
CA PHE A 236 0.73 -2.84 -21.97
C PHE A 236 2.18 -2.48 -22.25
N GLU A 237 2.49 -1.22 -21.98
CA GLU A 237 3.84 -0.70 -21.92
C GLU A 237 4.23 -0.43 -20.46
N CYS A 238 5.39 -0.94 -20.04
CA CYS A 238 5.90 -0.64 -18.70
C CYS A 238 6.43 0.79 -18.64
N GLN A 239 6.36 1.39 -17.45
CA GLN A 239 6.83 2.76 -17.21
C GLN A 239 8.25 3.02 -17.74
N ALA A 240 9.17 2.07 -17.55
CA ALA A 240 10.55 2.19 -18.03
C ALA A 240 10.68 2.20 -19.58
N CYS A 241 9.80 1.50 -20.30
CA CYS A 241 9.77 1.53 -21.76
C CYS A 241 9.08 2.80 -22.27
N TYR A 242 7.98 3.21 -21.63
CA TYR A 242 7.25 4.43 -21.97
C TYR A 242 8.17 5.66 -21.97
N TYR A 243 8.94 5.83 -20.89
CA TYR A 243 9.90 6.95 -20.78
C TYR A 243 11.05 6.89 -21.80
N ARG A 244 11.34 5.73 -22.40
CA ARG A 244 12.37 5.61 -23.45
C ARG A 244 11.86 5.98 -24.83
N VAL A 245 10.56 5.87 -25.09
CA VAL A 245 9.99 6.00 -26.45
C VAL A 245 9.37 7.38 -26.70
N GLY A 246 8.97 8.15 -25.67
CA GLY A 246 8.09 9.30 -25.94
C GLY A 246 8.12 10.51 -25.02
N THR A 247 9.02 10.66 -24.05
CA THR A 247 9.09 11.91 -23.26
C THR A 247 10.52 12.22 -22.88
N ASN A 248 10.97 13.43 -23.20
CA ASN A 248 12.16 14.01 -22.58
C ASN A 248 11.96 13.90 -21.04
N PRO A 249 12.93 13.40 -20.25
CA PRO A 249 12.78 13.31 -18.79
C PRO A 249 12.49 14.65 -18.10
N TYR A 250 12.60 15.77 -18.83
CA TYR A 250 12.20 17.11 -18.39
C TYR A 250 10.73 17.47 -18.66
N ASP A 251 10.01 16.78 -19.54
CA ASP A 251 8.59 17.07 -19.84
C ASP A 251 7.62 16.43 -18.84
N ALA A 252 8.10 15.51 -17.98
CA ALA A 252 7.31 14.96 -16.86
C ALA A 252 7.21 15.92 -15.66
N PHE A 253 7.86 17.09 -15.74
CA PHE A 253 7.84 18.16 -14.75
C PHE A 253 7.30 19.48 -15.32
N ASP A 254 6.35 19.44 -16.26
CA ASP A 254 5.54 20.63 -16.57
C ASP A 254 4.53 20.88 -15.43
N TYR A 255 5.06 21.34 -14.29
CA TYR A 255 4.33 22.22 -13.39
C TYR A 255 4.19 23.56 -14.11
N GLN A 256 3.17 23.69 -14.96
CA GLN A 256 2.68 25.01 -15.31
C GLN A 256 1.81 25.52 -14.16
N ILE A 257 2.38 26.56 -13.56
CA ILE A 257 1.90 27.44 -12.49
C ILE A 257 0.53 28.04 -12.85
#